data_AF-A0A454XWA9-F1
#
_entry.id   AF-A0A454XWA9-F1
#
_cell.length_a   1.000
_cell.length_b   1.000
_cell.length_c   1.000
_cell.angle_alpha   90.00
_cell.angle_beta   90.00
_cell.angle_gamma   90.00
#
_symmetry.space_group_name_H-M   'P 1'
#
loop_
_entity.id
_entity.type
_entity.pdbx_description
1 polymer ?
#
loop_
_entity_poly.entity_id
_entity_poly.type
_entity_poly.pdbx_seq_one_letter_code
_entity_poly.pdbx_strand_id
1 'polypeptide(L)'
;MLARFVVFVLLAAAAAAAIECETSKLCNNSEECGKDGYCLGAFVGKCNCNACMTFWTCQNDAACGGLRGACDLKTNRCKCWEALESLGYPFLRASTELCNSKQCFGQESNCFGLPCNVGRCVCKAKN
;
A
#
# COMPACT_ATOMS: atom_id res chain seq x y z
N MET A 1 28.41 15.01 39.67
CA MET A 1 28.13 15.36 38.26
C MET A 1 28.34 14.20 37.26
N LEU A 2 28.47 12.93 37.69
CA LEU A 2 28.66 11.78 36.77
C LEU A 2 27.40 10.89 36.55
N ALA A 3 26.38 10.96 37.40
CA ALA A 3 25.25 10.03 37.35
C ALA A 3 24.20 10.33 36.25
N ARG A 4 24.19 11.56 35.69
CA ARG A 4 23.22 11.98 34.66
C ARG A 4 23.62 11.60 33.23
N PHE A 5 24.90 11.28 33.00
CA PHE A 5 25.39 10.92 31.67
C PHE A 5 25.14 9.44 31.32
N VAL A 6 25.04 8.56 32.32
CA VAL A 6 24.86 7.11 32.10
C VAL A 6 23.41 6.76 31.72
N VAL A 7 22.43 7.53 32.21
CA VAL A 7 21.00 7.27 31.94
C VAL A 7 20.62 7.58 30.48
N PHE A 8 21.27 8.56 29.85
CA PHE A 8 20.99 8.91 28.44
C PHE A 8 21.51 7.86 27.44
N VAL A 9 22.53 7.07 27.81
CA VAL A 9 23.11 6.06 26.91
C VAL A 9 22.33 4.74 26.94
N LEU A 10 21.59 4.45 28.01
CA LEU A 10 20.84 3.19 28.16
C LEU A 10 19.45 3.19 27.50
N LEU A 11 18.96 4.33 27.01
CA LEU A 11 17.62 4.44 26.39
C LEU A 11 17.63 4.40 24.85
N ALA A 12 18.80 4.29 24.20
CA ALA A 12 18.92 4.17 22.75
C ALA A 12 19.12 2.73 22.25
N ALA A 13 18.87 1.74 23.11
CA ALA A 13 18.87 0.32 22.76
C ALA A 13 17.48 -0.28 22.98
N ALA A 14 16.43 0.39 22.49
CA ALA A 14 15.29 -0.35 21.99
C ALA A 14 15.80 -1.11 20.76
N ALA A 15 16.40 -2.27 21.01
CA ALA A 15 16.81 -3.21 19.99
C ALA A 15 15.59 -3.37 19.07
N ALA A 16 15.72 -2.84 17.85
CA ALA A 16 14.92 -3.29 16.74
C ALA A 16 15.14 -4.81 16.75
N ALA A 17 14.18 -5.55 17.32
CA ALA A 17 14.13 -6.98 17.16
C ALA A 17 14.13 -7.15 15.64
N ALA A 18 15.27 -7.60 15.11
CA ALA A 18 15.45 -7.69 13.68
C ALA A 18 14.35 -8.65 13.21
N ILE A 19 13.33 -8.11 12.54
CA ILE A 19 12.23 -8.92 12.01
C ILE A 19 12.91 -9.95 11.12
N GLU A 20 12.73 -11.23 11.44
CA GLU A 20 13.27 -12.30 10.64
C GLU A 20 12.49 -12.35 9.32
N CYS A 21 13.19 -12.57 8.21
CA CYS A 21 12.52 -12.59 6.92
C CYS A 21 11.64 -13.83 6.77
N GLU A 22 10.36 -13.59 6.47
CA GLU A 22 9.38 -14.61 6.16
C GLU A 22 9.10 -14.62 4.66
N THR A 23 9.45 -15.72 3.99
CA THR A 23 9.29 -15.83 2.54
C THR A 23 7.82 -15.81 2.16
N SER A 24 7.48 -15.10 1.09
CA SER A 24 6.11 -14.93 0.56
C SER A 24 5.13 -14.10 1.41
N LYS A 25 5.56 -13.58 2.57
CA LYS A 25 4.81 -12.58 3.35
C LYS A 25 4.48 -11.37 2.47
N LEU A 26 3.26 -10.83 2.58
CA LEU A 26 2.89 -9.60 1.88
C LEU A 26 3.70 -8.42 2.40
N CYS A 27 4.10 -7.54 1.49
CA CYS A 27 4.89 -6.36 1.83
C CYS A 27 4.52 -5.17 0.95
N ASN A 28 4.57 -3.97 1.51
CA ASN A 28 4.45 -2.70 0.77
C ASN A 28 5.79 -2.00 0.54
N ASN A 29 6.85 -2.51 1.16
CA ASN A 29 8.23 -2.02 1.06
C ASN A 29 9.18 -3.13 1.57
N SER A 30 10.48 -2.97 1.35
CA SER A 30 11.47 -4.00 1.71
C SER A 30 11.72 -4.09 3.20
N GLU A 31 11.46 -3.03 3.97
CA GLU A 31 11.63 -3.00 5.42
C GLU A 31 10.66 -3.96 6.13
N GLU A 32 9.45 -4.14 5.59
CA GLU A 32 8.45 -5.10 6.10
C GLU A 32 8.88 -6.57 5.97
N CYS A 33 9.88 -6.84 5.13
CA CYS A 33 10.46 -8.17 4.92
C CYS A 33 11.57 -8.52 5.89
N GLY A 34 11.97 -7.60 6.77
CA GLY A 34 12.95 -7.90 7.79
C GLY A 34 14.37 -8.07 7.26
N LYS A 35 15.25 -8.63 8.10
CA LYS A 35 16.68 -8.73 7.81
C LYS A 35 16.93 -9.63 6.60
N ASP A 36 17.74 -9.11 5.65
CA ASP A 36 18.12 -9.80 4.41
C ASP A 36 16.93 -10.16 3.50
N GLY A 37 15.76 -9.56 3.74
CA GLY A 37 14.59 -9.64 2.87
C GLY A 37 14.49 -8.46 1.91
N TYR A 38 13.87 -8.68 0.75
CA TYR A 38 13.42 -7.59 -0.12
C TYR A 38 12.00 -7.84 -0.61
N CYS A 39 11.25 -6.77 -0.85
CA CYS A 39 9.87 -6.88 -1.32
C CYS A 39 9.82 -6.92 -2.85
N LEU A 40 9.42 -8.08 -3.40
CA LEU A 40 9.32 -8.29 -4.84
C LEU A 40 7.87 -8.12 -5.31
N GLY A 41 7.64 -7.23 -6.28
CA GLY A 41 6.35 -7.05 -6.93
C GLY A 41 6.37 -5.93 -7.97
N ALA A 42 5.32 -5.87 -8.79
CA ALA A 42 5.13 -4.75 -9.72
C ALA A 42 4.58 -3.54 -8.95
N PHE A 43 5.21 -2.38 -9.10
CA PHE A 43 4.75 -1.11 -8.53
C PHE A 43 4.50 -1.12 -7.02
N VAL A 44 5.26 -1.93 -6.27
CA VAL A 44 5.12 -2.07 -4.81
C VAL A 44 5.07 -0.71 -4.12
N GLY A 45 4.12 -0.55 -3.19
CA GLY A 45 3.93 0.68 -2.44
C GLY A 45 3.35 1.83 -3.26
N LYS A 46 2.77 1.56 -4.43
CA LYS A 46 2.06 2.56 -5.25
C LYS A 46 0.59 2.23 -5.40
N CYS A 47 -0.25 3.23 -5.63
CA CYS A 47 -1.71 3.05 -5.74
C CYS A 47 -2.09 2.01 -6.81
N ASN A 48 -2.91 1.03 -6.41
CA ASN A 48 -3.41 -0.03 -7.30
C ASN A 48 -4.80 0.33 -7.83
N CYS A 49 -4.86 1.05 -8.95
CA CYS A 49 -6.13 1.33 -9.62
C CYS A 49 -6.80 0.10 -10.24
N ASN A 50 -6.06 -1.00 -10.46
CA ASN A 50 -6.64 -2.24 -10.98
C ASN A 50 -7.52 -2.95 -9.95
N ALA A 51 -7.51 -2.53 -8.68
CA ALA A 51 -8.44 -3.03 -7.68
C ALA A 51 -9.89 -2.63 -7.95
N CYS A 52 -10.13 -1.51 -8.68
CA CYS A 52 -11.45 -1.14 -9.14
C CYS A 52 -11.69 -1.68 -10.55
N MET A 53 -12.62 -2.63 -10.66
CA MET A 53 -12.99 -3.26 -11.92
C MET A 53 -14.33 -2.69 -12.41
N THR A 54 -14.31 -1.90 -13.49
CA THR A 54 -15.53 -1.31 -14.05
C THR A 54 -16.56 -2.39 -14.39
N PHE A 55 -17.83 -2.10 -14.13
CA PHE A 55 -18.98 -2.99 -14.30
C PHE A 55 -19.05 -4.21 -13.39
N TRP A 56 -18.17 -4.36 -12.41
CA TRP A 56 -18.40 -5.32 -11.33
C TRP A 56 -19.63 -4.96 -10.52
N THR A 57 -20.36 -5.99 -10.07
CA THR A 57 -21.52 -5.78 -9.19
C THR A 57 -21.06 -5.28 -7.83
N CYS A 58 -21.75 -4.27 -7.31
CA CYS A 58 -21.39 -3.66 -6.04
C CYS A 58 -22.61 -3.29 -5.21
N GLN A 59 -22.43 -3.25 -3.89
CA GLN A 59 -23.38 -2.68 -2.93
C GLN A 59 -22.84 -1.40 -2.27
N ASN A 60 -21.51 -1.22 -2.31
CA ASN A 60 -20.78 -0.07 -1.82
C ASN A 60 -19.39 -0.06 -2.47
N ASP A 61 -18.61 0.98 -2.19
CA ASP A 61 -17.28 1.18 -2.78
C ASP A 61 -16.28 0.08 -2.41
N ALA A 62 -16.45 -0.62 -1.28
CA ALA A 62 -15.55 -1.71 -0.89
C ALA A 62 -15.58 -2.86 -1.93
N ALA A 63 -16.75 -3.12 -2.55
CA ALA A 63 -16.86 -4.08 -3.64
C ALA A 63 -16.18 -3.61 -4.95
N CYS A 64 -15.90 -2.31 -5.07
CA CYS A 64 -15.15 -1.70 -6.17
C CYS A 64 -13.67 -1.48 -5.82
N GLY A 65 -13.12 -2.36 -5.00
CA GLY A 65 -11.74 -2.25 -4.52
C GLY A 65 -11.50 -1.09 -3.57
N GLY A 66 -12.54 -0.49 -3.01
CA GLY A 66 -12.48 0.62 -2.06
C GLY A 66 -12.45 2.01 -2.71
N LEU A 67 -12.46 2.13 -4.03
CA LEU A 67 -12.43 3.44 -4.69
C LEU A 67 -13.68 4.25 -4.34
N ARG A 68 -13.47 5.39 -3.68
CA ARG A 68 -14.54 6.28 -3.24
C ARG A 68 -15.39 6.77 -4.41
N GLY A 69 -16.71 6.62 -4.28
CA GLY A 69 -17.69 7.01 -5.27
C GLY A 69 -17.77 6.09 -6.49
N ALA A 70 -17.09 4.93 -6.47
CA ALA A 70 -17.10 4.01 -7.60
C ALA A 70 -18.37 3.19 -7.71
N CYS A 71 -19.03 2.84 -6.60
CA CYS A 71 -20.24 2.04 -6.69
C CYS A 71 -21.47 2.88 -7.06
N ASP A 72 -21.96 2.73 -8.29
CA ASP A 72 -23.21 3.36 -8.71
C ASP A 72 -24.40 2.53 -8.22
N LEU A 73 -25.04 2.98 -7.14
CA LEU A 73 -26.19 2.32 -6.52
C LEU A 73 -27.44 2.27 -7.42
N LYS A 74 -27.49 3.08 -8.50
CA LYS A 74 -28.60 3.02 -9.46
C LYS A 74 -28.51 1.78 -10.35
N THR A 75 -27.30 1.42 -10.74
CA THR A 75 -27.04 0.28 -11.63
C THR A 75 -26.49 -0.93 -10.88
N ASN A 76 -26.09 -0.75 -9.62
CA ASN A 76 -25.32 -1.69 -8.79
C ASN A 76 -24.03 -2.14 -9.49
N ARG A 77 -23.33 -1.19 -10.12
CA ARG A 77 -22.11 -1.42 -10.90
C ARG A 77 -21.00 -0.45 -10.53
N CYS A 78 -19.77 -0.93 -10.54
CA CYS A 78 -18.60 -0.08 -10.37
C CYS A 78 -18.37 0.80 -11.62
N LYS A 79 -18.26 2.11 -11.42
CA LYS A 79 -17.93 3.14 -12.41
C LYS A 79 -16.56 3.75 -12.09
N CYS A 80 -15.52 2.95 -12.26
CA CYS A 80 -14.18 3.27 -11.78
C CYS A 80 -13.58 4.50 -12.47
N TRP A 81 -13.80 4.66 -13.78
CA TRP A 81 -13.24 5.80 -14.49
C TRP A 81 -13.96 7.11 -14.15
N GLU A 82 -15.28 7.06 -14.09
CA GLU A 82 -16.10 8.21 -13.72
C GLU A 82 -15.81 8.65 -12.29
N ALA A 83 -15.57 7.70 -11.37
CA ALA A 83 -15.16 8.01 -10.01
C ALA A 83 -13.78 8.70 -9.98
N LEU A 84 -12.77 8.17 -10.68
CA LEU A 84 -11.45 8.80 -10.76
C LEU A 84 -11.50 10.19 -11.40
N GLU A 85 -12.30 10.37 -12.45
CA GLU A 85 -12.53 11.66 -13.09
C GLU A 85 -13.17 12.66 -12.12
N SER A 86 -14.18 12.24 -11.36
CA SER A 86 -14.83 13.06 -10.33
C SER A 86 -13.88 13.46 -9.18
N LEU A 87 -12.82 12.69 -8.97
CA LEU A 87 -11.76 12.95 -7.99
C LEU A 87 -10.60 13.79 -8.56
N GLY A 88 -10.72 14.26 -9.80
CA GLY A 88 -9.73 15.12 -10.46
C GLY A 88 -8.63 14.38 -11.21
N TYR A 89 -8.78 13.07 -11.43
CA TYR A 89 -7.86 12.20 -12.17
C TYR A 89 -8.55 11.65 -13.43
N PRO A 90 -8.70 12.46 -14.50
CA PRO A 90 -9.09 11.93 -15.80
C PRO A 90 -8.06 10.90 -16.29
N PHE A 91 -8.44 10.02 -17.21
CA PHE A 91 -7.67 8.84 -17.65
C PHE A 91 -6.14 9.04 -17.73
N LEU A 92 -5.68 10.03 -18.51
CA LEU A 92 -4.25 10.28 -18.69
C LEU A 92 -3.57 10.66 -17.38
N ARG A 93 -4.17 11.56 -16.60
CA ARG A 93 -3.64 11.97 -15.30
C ARG A 93 -3.65 10.81 -14.30
N ALA A 94 -4.71 10.01 -14.29
CA ALA A 94 -4.75 8.81 -13.46
C ALA A 94 -3.58 7.87 -13.80
N SER A 95 -3.30 7.65 -15.08
CA SER A 95 -2.25 6.74 -15.53
C SER A 95 -0.82 7.24 -15.22
N THR A 96 -0.58 8.54 -15.25
CA THR A 96 0.77 9.10 -15.07
C THR A 96 1.03 9.53 -13.62
N GLU A 97 0.02 10.00 -12.90
CA GLU A 97 0.20 10.64 -11.59
C GLU A 97 -0.34 9.82 -10.42
N LEU A 98 -1.25 8.87 -10.64
CA LEU A 98 -1.91 8.10 -9.57
C LEU A 98 -1.60 6.61 -9.65
N CYS A 99 -2.18 5.93 -10.64
CA CYS A 99 -2.15 4.50 -10.81
C CYS A 99 -0.73 4.03 -11.07
N ASN A 100 -0.20 3.14 -10.22
CA ASN A 100 1.17 2.62 -10.32
C ASN A 100 2.27 3.70 -10.27
N SER A 101 1.92 4.94 -9.90
CA SER A 101 2.82 6.10 -9.84
C SER A 101 2.89 6.71 -8.45
N LYS A 102 1.73 7.03 -7.85
CA LYS A 102 1.67 7.69 -6.55
C LYS A 102 2.05 6.73 -5.44
N GLN A 103 3.02 7.14 -4.63
CA GLN A 103 3.43 6.40 -3.44
C GLN A 103 2.28 6.35 -2.42
N CYS A 104 2.13 5.21 -1.79
CA CYS A 104 1.20 4.99 -0.70
C CYS A 104 1.84 4.15 0.41
N PHE A 105 1.34 4.33 1.62
CA PHE A 105 1.86 3.68 2.82
C PHE A 105 0.67 3.16 3.62
N GLY A 106 0.50 1.83 3.67
CA GLY A 106 -0.55 1.18 4.46
C GLY A 106 -1.98 1.39 3.96
N GLN A 107 -2.95 1.15 4.87
CA GLN A 107 -4.39 1.04 4.58
C GLN A 107 -5.09 2.40 4.44
N GLU A 108 -4.59 3.48 5.04
CA GLU A 108 -5.13 4.84 4.92
C GLU A 108 -4.48 5.62 3.76
N SER A 109 -4.34 4.96 2.62
CA SER A 109 -3.58 5.48 1.50
C SER A 109 -4.21 6.72 0.86
N ASN A 110 -3.35 7.61 0.32
CA ASN A 110 -3.73 8.75 -0.53
C ASN A 110 -4.27 8.32 -1.91
N CYS A 111 -4.80 7.09 -2.03
CA CYS A 111 -5.32 6.46 -3.23
C CYS A 111 -6.86 6.46 -3.26
N PHE A 112 -7.50 7.36 -2.52
CA PHE A 112 -8.96 7.53 -2.53
C PHE A 112 -9.73 6.26 -2.14
N GLY A 113 -9.15 5.47 -1.23
CA GLY A 113 -9.70 4.21 -0.73
C GLY A 113 -9.23 2.96 -1.49
N LEU A 114 -8.55 3.11 -2.64
CA LEU A 114 -7.88 1.99 -3.30
C LEU A 114 -6.70 1.45 -2.47
N PRO A 115 -6.40 0.15 -2.56
CA PRO A 115 -5.22 -0.42 -1.93
C PRO A 115 -3.92 0.01 -2.62
N CYS A 116 -2.81 -0.16 -1.92
CA CYS A 116 -1.48 -0.18 -2.53
C CYS A 116 -1.26 -1.50 -3.28
N ASN A 117 -0.43 -1.46 -4.32
CA ASN A 117 0.19 -2.67 -4.85
C ASN A 117 1.10 -3.27 -3.79
N VAL A 118 0.86 -4.53 -3.47
CA VAL A 118 1.67 -5.33 -2.55
C VAL A 118 2.62 -6.22 -3.33
N GLY A 119 3.80 -6.44 -2.77
CA GLY A 119 4.72 -7.47 -3.19
C GLY A 119 4.66 -8.69 -2.27
N ARG A 120 5.65 -9.56 -2.46
CA ARG A 120 5.95 -10.68 -1.57
C ARG A 120 7.42 -10.62 -1.15
N CYS A 121 7.67 -10.90 0.11
CA CYS A 121 9.01 -10.95 0.64
C CYS A 121 9.80 -12.11 0.04
N VAL A 122 11.00 -11.80 -0.44
CA VAL A 122 11.99 -12.77 -0.86
C VAL A 122 13.16 -12.68 0.11
N CYS A 123 13.42 -13.79 0.80
CA CYS A 123 14.49 -13.90 1.79
C CYS A 123 15.75 -14.46 1.13
N LYS A 124 16.92 -13.90 1.48
CA LYS A 124 18.17 -14.58 1.14
C LYS A 124 18.26 -15.93 1.84
N ALA A 125 18.80 -16.93 1.13
CA ALA A 125 19.10 -18.22 1.72
C ALA A 125 20.11 -18.05 2.86
N LYS A 126 19.85 -18.72 3.99
CA LYS A 126 20.83 -18.84 5.07
C LYS A 126 21.86 -19.87 4.63
N ASN A 127 23.09 -19.43 4.37
CA ASN A 127 24.23 -20.31 4.17
C ASN A 127 24.91 -20.60 5.51
#